data_AF-A0A951PLX9-F1
#
_entry.id   AF-A0A951PLX9-F1
#
_cell.length_a   1.000
_cell.length_b   1.000
_cell.length_c   1.000
_cell.angle_alpha   90.00
_cell.angle_beta   90.00
_cell.angle_gamma   90.00
#
_symmetry.space_group_name_H-M   'P 1'
#
loop_
_entity.id
_entity.type
_entity.pdbx_description
1 polymer ?
#
loop_
_entity_poly.entity_id
_entity_poly.type
_entity_poly.pdbx_seq_one_letter_code
_entity_poly.pdbx_strand_id
1 'polypeptide(L)' 'MRYIGNPKRPTISVYHFVKGEYLVTQFREGETISSPSFPELNLTVGQVFRAGE' A
#
# COMPACT_ATOMS: atom_id res chain seq x y z
N MET A 1 1.67 8.09 -25.82
CA MET A 1 1.35 8.22 -24.38
C MET A 1 1.46 6.85 -23.72
N ARG A 2 2.28 6.70 -22.68
CA ARG A 2 2.38 5.44 -21.92
C ARG A 2 1.23 5.42 -20.91
N TYR A 3 0.19 4.64 -21.19
CA TYR A 3 -0.98 4.51 -20.33
C TYR A 3 -0.58 3.82 -19.02
N ILE A 4 -0.51 4.57 -17.92
CA ILE A 4 -0.36 4.01 -16.58
C ILE A 4 -1.77 3.58 -16.12
N GLY A 5 -2.27 2.49 -16.69
CA GLY A 5 -3.49 1.75 -16.30
C GLY A 5 -4.80 2.57 -16.31
N ASN A 6 -5.78 2.16 -17.13
CA ASN A 6 -7.13 2.74 -17.07
C ASN A 6 -8.15 1.66 -16.67
N PRO A 7 -8.87 1.80 -15.54
CA PRO A 7 -8.69 2.82 -14.51
C PRO A 7 -7.40 2.62 -13.71
N LYS A 8 -6.84 3.70 -13.18
CA LYS A 8 -5.78 3.61 -12.17
C LYS A 8 -6.40 2.96 -10.93
N ARG A 9 -6.05 1.70 -10.68
CA ARG A 9 -6.50 0.99 -9.48
C ARG A 9 -5.89 1.67 -8.25
N PRO A 10 -6.70 2.16 -7.29
CA PRO A 10 -6.19 2.69 -6.03
C PRO A 10 -5.22 1.69 -5.39
N THR A 11 -4.03 2.16 -5.02
CA THR A 11 -2.93 1.31 -4.55
C THR A 11 -2.21 2.04 -3.42
N ILE A 12 -2.01 1.35 -2.30
CA ILE A 12 -1.13 1.78 -1.21
C ILE A 12 0.24 1.14 -1.43
N SER A 13 1.31 1.94 -1.35
CA SER A 13 2.69 1.44 -1.41
C SER A 13 3.36 1.68 -0.06
N VAL A 14 3.75 0.61 0.63
CA VAL A 14 4.52 0.69 1.88
C VAL A 14 5.97 0.44 1.56
N TYR A 15 6.80 1.43 1.85
CA TYR A 15 8.25 1.34 1.70
C TYR A 15 8.89 0.95 3.02
N HIS A 16 9.80 -0.02 2.96
CA HIS A 16 10.58 -0.48 4.10
C HIS A 16 12.07 -0.36 3.78
N PHE A 17 12.82 0.20 4.72
CA PHE A 17 14.25 0.41 4.57
C PHE A 17 15.01 -0.84 5.03
N VAL A 18 15.73 -1.48 4.12
CA VAL A 18 16.48 -2.71 4.36
C VAL A 18 17.86 -2.58 3.75
N LYS A 19 18.91 -2.69 4.58
CA LYS A 19 20.31 -2.72 4.14
C LYS A 19 20.71 -1.59 3.18
N GLY A 20 20.23 -0.37 3.42
CA GLY A 20 20.58 0.79 2.61
C GLY A 20 19.61 1.09 1.47
N GLU A 21 18.62 0.24 1.24
CA GLU A 21 17.66 0.37 0.13
C GLU A 21 16.22 0.42 0.63
N TYR A 22 15.35 1.10 -0.13
CA TYR A 22 13.91 1.07 0.09
C TYR A 22 13.28 -0.02 -0.78
N LEU A 23 12.75 -1.04 -0.13
CA LEU A 23 11.92 -2.06 -0.76
C LEU A 23 10.46 -1.63 -0.67
N VAL A 24 9.64 -2.02 -1.65
CA VAL A 24 8.23 -1.62 -1.72
C VAL A 24 7.32 -2.84 -1.72
N THR A 25 6.25 -2.77 -0.93
CA THR A 25 5.12 -3.70 -1.01
C THR A 25 3.87 -2.91 -1.36
N GLN A 26 3.10 -3.40 -2.33
CA GLN A 26 1.88 -2.76 -2.79
C GLN A 26 0.67 -3.53 -2.29
N PHE A 27 -0.36 -2.79 -1.87
CA PHE A 27 -1.62 -3.32 -1.38
C PHE A 27 -2.78 -2.63 -2.10
N ARG A 28 -3.85 -3.38 -2.31
CA ARG A 28 -5.08 -3.00 -3.00
C ARG A 28 -6.28 -3.29 -2.11
N GLU A 29 -7.45 -2.86 -2.57
CA GLU A 29 -8.70 -3.12 -1.87
C GLU A 29 -8.88 -4.62 -1.56
N GLY A 30 -9.32 -4.92 -0.34
CA GLY A 30 -9.42 -6.28 0.19
C GLY A 30 -8.17 -6.79 0.91
N GLU A 31 -7.01 -6.14 0.74
CA GLU A 31 -5.77 -6.52 1.41
C GLU A 31 -5.60 -5.82 2.77
N THR A 32 -4.93 -6.51 3.70
CA THR A 32 -4.49 -5.93 4.99
C THR A 32 -3.06 -5.44 4.84
N ILE A 33 -2.79 -4.21 5.31
CA ILE A 33 -1.48 -3.59 5.21
C ILE A 33 -0.53 -4.24 6.20
N SER A 34 0.49 -4.94 5.69
CA SER A 34 1.57 -5.47 6.52
C SER A 34 2.72 -4.48 6.62
N SER A 35 3.20 -4.20 7.83
CA SER A 35 4.36 -3.33 8.07
C SER A 35 5.38 -4.01 8.99
N PRO A 36 6.64 -4.17 8.57
CA PRO A 36 7.69 -4.70 9.43
C PRO A 36 7.91 -3.85 10.69
N SER A 37 7.72 -2.54 10.60
CA SER A 37 7.87 -1.61 11.74
C SER A 37 6.67 -1.64 12.69
N PHE A 38 5.53 -2.14 12.24
CA PHE A 38 4.29 -2.23 13.03
C PHE A 38 3.62 -3.60 12.78
N PRO A 39 4.14 -4.70 13.35
CA PRO A 39 3.64 -6.06 13.06
C PRO A 39 2.17 -6.27 13.47
N GLU A 40 1.69 -5.52 14.45
CA GLU A 40 0.30 -5.59 14.95
C GLU A 40 -0.64 -4.59 14.27
N LEU A 41 -0.21 -3.98 13.16
CA LEU A 41 -1.04 -3.07 12.38
C LEU A 41 -2.21 -3.84 11.73
N ASN A 42 -3.39 -3.72 12.33
CA ASN A 42 -4.62 -4.31 11.81
C ASN A 42 -5.41 -3.26 11.01
N LEU A 43 -4.87 -2.85 9.87
CA LEU A 43 -5.46 -1.83 8.99
C LEU A 43 -5.64 -2.39 7.57
N THR A 44 -6.88 -2.40 7.09
CA THR A 44 -7.19 -2.80 5.71
C THR A 44 -7.09 -1.61 4.76
N VAL A 45 -6.74 -1.87 3.49
CA VAL A 45 -6.67 -0.83 2.47
C VAL A 45 -8.02 -0.13 2.29
N GLY A 46 -9.14 -0.86 2.41
CA GLY A 46 -10.47 -0.28 2.33
C GLY A 46 -10.76 0.74 3.45
N GLN A 47 -10.22 0.56 4.65
CA GLN A 47 -10.33 1.56 5.72
C GLN A 47 -9.57 2.84 5.38
N VAL A 48 -8.41 2.73 4.75
CA VAL A 48 -7.61 3.89 4.31
C VAL A 48 -8.33 4.66 3.21
N PHE A 49 -8.89 3.98 2.21
CA PHE A 49 -9.62 4.65 1.12
C PHE A 49 -10.86 5.39 1.61
N ARG A 50 -11.66 4.79 2.51
CA ARG A 50 -12.83 5.47 3.10
C ARG A 50 -12.48 6.70 3.93
N ALA A 51 -11.28 6.76 4.51
CA ALA A 51 -10.85 7.93 5.28
C ALA A 51 -10.44 9.13 4.39
N GLY A 52 -10.23 8.90 3.10
CA GLY A 52 -9.86 9.93 2.11
C GLY A 52 -11.02 10.42 1.24
N GLU A 53 -12.25 9.96 1.49
CA GLU A 53 -13.50 10.50 0.93
C GLU A 53 -13.92 11.78 1.65
#